data_AF-A0A974AX11-F1
#
_entry.id   AF-A0A974AX11-F1
#
_cell.length_a   1.000
_cell.length_b   1.000
_cell.length_c   1.000
_cell.angle_alpha   90.00
_cell.angle_beta   90.00
_cell.angle_gamma   90.00
#
_symmetry.space_group_name_H-M   'P 1'
#
loop_
_entity.id
_entity.type
_entity.pdbx_description
1 polymer ?
#
loop_
_entity_poly.entity_id
_entity_poly.type
_entity_poly.pdbx_seq_one_letter_code
_entity_poly.pdbx_strand_id
1 'polypeptide(L)'
;MKPVVRSAVQSAATLVEKHREVVVLALSTDREELRLSARRFREKGIHNIANERDDEAGLAGYVGTALTNLVATPAFWVEHHWQAILAAVVRREATDRALVSSVLKWLPTYEGPTDAPVFKVQSWQYRAATKRAEALAEVKAGLTAVRNALREVGELAPYEPAT
;
A
#
# COMPACT_ATOMS: atom_id res chain seq x y z
N MET A 1 6.50 14.11 20.19
CA MET A 1 5.97 14.43 18.85
C MET A 1 5.67 15.92 18.73
N LYS A 2 6.30 16.62 17.77
CA LYS A 2 6.08 18.06 17.53
C LYS A 2 4.68 18.34 16.94
N PRO A 3 4.11 19.55 17.09
CA PRO A 3 2.74 19.86 16.64
C PRO A 3 2.48 19.57 15.16
N VAL A 4 3.45 19.88 14.28
CA VAL A 4 3.35 19.64 12.83
C VAL A 4 3.22 18.14 12.52
N VAL A 5 4.03 17.30 13.17
CA VAL A 5 3.98 15.84 13.02
C VAL A 5 2.65 15.29 13.54
N ARG A 6 2.20 15.74 14.71
CA ARG A 6 0.91 15.32 15.29
C ARG A 6 -0.25 15.64 14.34
N SER A 7 -0.27 16.84 13.76
CA SER A 7 -1.29 17.23 12.79
C SER A 7 -1.26 16.37 11.53
N ALA A 8 -0.07 16.08 10.99
CA ALA A 8 0.09 15.20 9.83
C ALA A 8 -0.40 13.78 10.13
N VAL A 9 -0.05 13.22 11.30
CA VAL A 9 -0.50 11.90 11.76
C VAL A 9 -2.03 11.86 11.85
N GLN A 10 -2.66 12.86 12.48
CA GLN A 10 -4.11 12.90 12.62
C GLN A 10 -4.84 12.96 11.27
N SER A 11 -4.33 13.78 10.35
CA SER A 11 -4.87 13.88 8.98
C SER A 11 -4.73 12.56 8.22
N ALA A 12 -3.55 11.94 8.26
CA ALA A 12 -3.29 10.66 7.61
C ALA A 12 -4.14 9.54 8.22
N ALA A 13 -4.30 9.50 9.55
CA ALA A 13 -5.15 8.55 10.25
C ALA A 13 -6.61 8.64 9.82
N THR A 14 -7.13 9.86 9.63
CA THR A 14 -8.49 10.10 9.13
C THR A 14 -8.66 9.53 7.71
N LEU A 15 -7.65 9.66 6.85
CA LEU A 15 -7.67 9.10 5.50
C LEU A 15 -7.55 7.57 5.50
N VAL A 16 -6.68 7.01 6.35
CA VAL A 16 -6.53 5.57 6.53
C VAL A 16 -7.84 4.96 7.01
N GLU A 17 -8.53 5.58 7.95
CA GLU A 17 -9.83 5.10 8.44
C GLU A 17 -10.92 5.23 7.36
N LYS A 18 -11.00 6.36 6.65
CA LYS A 18 -11.94 6.58 5.55
C LYS A 18 -11.82 5.50 4.47
N HIS A 19 -10.60 5.08 4.14
CA HIS A 19 -10.30 4.11 3.08
C HIS A 19 -9.82 2.76 3.60
N ARG A 20 -10.18 2.41 4.84
CA ARG A 20 -9.62 1.27 5.59
C ARG A 20 -9.62 -0.05 4.81
N GLU A 21 -10.72 -0.38 4.15
CA GLU A 21 -10.84 -1.63 3.39
C GLU A 21 -9.77 -1.75 2.29
N VAL A 22 -9.49 -0.64 1.59
CA VAL A 22 -8.49 -0.60 0.51
C VAL A 22 -7.07 -0.67 1.09
N VAL A 23 -6.83 -0.06 2.25
CA VAL A 23 -5.54 -0.14 2.96
C VAL A 23 -5.28 -1.56 3.48
N VAL A 24 -6.29 -2.21 4.08
CA VAL A 24 -6.19 -3.61 4.55
C VAL A 24 -5.94 -4.56 3.37
N LEU A 25 -6.61 -4.35 2.24
CA LEU A 25 -6.34 -5.12 1.02
C LEU A 25 -4.89 -4.91 0.53
N ALA A 26 -4.39 -3.67 0.56
CA ALA A 26 -3.02 -3.38 0.20
C ALA A 26 -2.03 -4.12 1.10
N LEU A 27 -2.18 -4.03 2.42
CA LEU A 27 -1.33 -4.72 3.41
C LEU A 27 -1.38 -6.25 3.27
N SER A 28 -2.57 -6.81 3.01
CA SER A 28 -2.73 -8.26 2.84
C SER A 28 -2.05 -8.77 1.56
N THR A 29 -2.16 -8.00 0.47
CA THR A 29 -1.46 -8.31 -0.79
C THR A 29 0.05 -8.21 -0.59
N ASP A 30 0.50 -7.15 0.06
CA ASP A 30 1.91 -6.88 0.30
C ASP A 30 2.57 -7.97 1.15
N ARG A 31 1.88 -8.40 2.22
CA ARG A 31 2.30 -9.55 3.04
C ARG A 31 2.54 -10.79 2.19
N GLU A 32 1.63 -11.14 1.28
CA GLU A 32 1.76 -12.36 0.49
C GLU A 32 2.89 -12.27 -0.53
N GLU A 33 3.02 -11.13 -1.21
CA GLU A 33 4.14 -10.87 -2.12
C GLU A 33 5.50 -10.95 -1.40
N LEU A 34 5.58 -10.40 -0.19
CA LEU A 34 6.79 -10.47 0.64
C LEU A 34 7.11 -11.91 1.07
N ARG A 35 6.11 -12.71 1.47
CA ARG A 35 6.28 -14.13 1.79
C ARG A 35 6.77 -14.94 0.58
N LEU A 36 6.19 -14.70 -0.59
CA LEU A 36 6.61 -15.34 -1.84
C LEU A 36 8.04 -14.94 -2.22
N SER A 37 8.38 -13.67 -2.04
CA SER A 37 9.73 -13.14 -2.26
C SER A 37 10.76 -13.79 -1.32
N ALA A 38 10.46 -13.86 -0.01
CA ALA A 38 11.29 -14.53 0.98
C ALA A 38 11.57 -15.99 0.61
N ARG A 39 10.53 -16.71 0.17
CA ARG A 39 10.67 -18.09 -0.32
C ARG A 39 11.62 -18.18 -1.52
N ARG A 40 11.48 -17.30 -2.53
CA ARG A 40 12.38 -17.26 -3.70
C ARG A 40 13.82 -16.96 -3.30
N PHE A 41 14.05 -16.09 -2.32
CA PHE A 41 15.41 -15.81 -1.83
C PHE A 41 16.01 -16.99 -1.07
N ARG A 42 15.22 -17.71 -0.27
CA ARG A 42 15.65 -18.97 0.36
C ARG A 42 16.06 -20.02 -0.66
N GLU A 43 15.26 -20.20 -1.71
CA GLU A 43 15.55 -21.14 -2.80
C GLU A 43 16.86 -20.79 -3.54
N LYS A 44 17.29 -19.52 -3.49
CA LYS A 44 18.56 -19.03 -4.03
C LYS A 44 19.71 -19.00 -3.02
N GLY A 45 19.51 -19.43 -1.78
CA GLY A 45 20.51 -19.39 -0.71
C GLY A 45 20.80 -17.98 -0.14
N ILE A 46 19.96 -16.98 -0.42
CA ILE A 46 20.14 -15.60 0.03
C ILE A 46 19.35 -15.37 1.33
N HIS A 47 19.84 -15.94 2.43
CA HIS A 47 19.10 -16.02 3.69
C HIS A 47 18.83 -14.67 4.37
N ASN A 48 19.79 -13.74 4.36
CA ASN A 48 19.63 -12.44 5.02
C ASN A 48 18.45 -11.66 4.42
N ILE A 49 18.41 -11.56 3.08
CA ILE A 49 17.30 -10.89 2.38
C ILE A 49 15.99 -11.64 2.60
N ALA A 50 16.00 -12.97 2.65
CA ALA A 50 14.80 -13.73 2.94
C ALA A 50 14.21 -13.41 4.32
N ASN A 51 15.07 -13.28 5.34
CA ASN A 51 14.66 -12.92 6.70
C ASN A 51 14.08 -11.50 6.76
N GLU A 52 14.75 -10.53 6.12
CA GLU A 52 14.23 -9.15 6.02
C GLU A 52 12.82 -9.11 5.40
N ARG A 53 12.58 -9.92 4.35
CA ARG A 53 11.26 -10.01 3.71
C ARG A 53 10.21 -10.68 4.59
N ASP A 54 10.58 -11.70 5.35
CA ASP A 54 9.66 -12.32 6.31
C ASP A 54 9.28 -11.37 7.44
N ASP A 55 10.23 -10.56 7.94
CA ASP A 55 9.98 -9.55 8.97
C ASP A 55 9.03 -8.46 8.45
N GLU A 56 9.29 -7.94 7.24
CA GLU A 56 8.39 -7.01 6.56
C GLU A 56 7.00 -7.61 6.37
N ALA A 57 6.89 -8.88 5.98
CA ALA A 57 5.63 -9.57 5.80
C ALA A 57 4.87 -9.74 7.13
N GLY A 58 5.60 -10.07 8.21
CA GLY A 58 5.06 -10.17 9.56
C GLY A 58 4.46 -8.85 10.02
N LEU A 59 5.18 -7.75 9.80
CA LEU A 59 4.70 -6.40 10.12
C LEU A 59 3.47 -6.01 9.31
N ALA A 60 3.48 -6.22 7.99
CA ALA A 60 2.33 -5.94 7.13
C ALA A 60 1.09 -6.74 7.56
N GLY A 61 1.28 -8.01 7.91
CA GLY A 61 0.22 -8.87 8.43
C GLY A 61 -0.34 -8.37 9.77
N TYR A 62 0.54 -8.02 10.71
CA TYR A 62 0.16 -7.50 12.02
C TYR A 62 -0.66 -6.21 11.92
N VAL A 63 -0.15 -5.21 11.18
CA VAL A 63 -0.84 -3.93 10.98
C VAL A 63 -2.16 -4.14 10.24
N GLY A 64 -2.18 -5.00 9.22
CA GLY A 64 -3.41 -5.33 8.48
C GLY A 64 -4.48 -5.91 9.39
N THR A 65 -4.14 -6.92 10.19
CA THR A 65 -5.06 -7.54 11.17
C THR A 65 -5.53 -6.53 12.23
N ALA A 66 -4.64 -5.68 12.73
CA ALA A 66 -5.00 -4.71 13.75
C ALA A 66 -5.98 -3.65 13.22
N LEU A 67 -5.78 -3.15 12.00
CA LEU A 67 -6.72 -2.24 11.33
C LEU A 67 -8.07 -2.92 11.06
N THR A 68 -8.08 -4.19 10.63
CA THR A 68 -9.33 -4.95 10.44
C THR A 68 -10.11 -5.10 11.74
N ASN A 69 -9.42 -5.41 12.83
CA ASN A 69 -10.05 -5.69 14.14
C ASN A 69 -10.28 -4.44 14.99
N LEU A 70 -9.99 -3.24 14.47
CA LEU A 70 -10.12 -1.98 15.22
C LEU A 70 -9.35 -1.99 16.55
N VAL A 71 -8.23 -2.72 16.59
CA VAL A 71 -7.38 -2.75 17.77
C VAL A 71 -6.65 -1.42 17.82
N ALA A 72 -6.88 -0.58 18.83
CA ALA A 72 -6.34 0.79 18.92
C ALA A 72 -6.87 1.77 17.85
N THR A 73 -6.54 3.05 18.02
CA THR A 73 -7.01 4.11 17.12
C THR A 73 -6.21 4.14 15.82
N PRO A 74 -6.79 4.57 14.68
CA PRO A 74 -6.03 4.77 13.43
C PRO A 74 -4.81 5.68 13.60
N ALA A 75 -4.87 6.66 14.50
CA ALA A 75 -3.76 7.55 14.82
C ALA A 75 -2.56 6.79 15.41
N PHE A 76 -2.80 5.82 16.30
CA PHE A 76 -1.75 4.95 16.84
C PHE A 76 -1.02 4.19 15.72
N TRP A 77 -1.76 3.55 14.81
CA TRP A 77 -1.15 2.79 13.72
C TRP A 77 -0.37 3.66 12.75
N VAL A 78 -0.87 4.86 12.44
CA VAL A 78 -0.15 5.80 11.60
C VAL A 78 1.11 6.32 12.32
N GLU A 79 1.02 6.68 13.60
CA GLU A 79 2.17 7.17 14.36
C GLU A 79 3.32 6.14 14.38
N HIS A 80 3.01 4.87 14.63
CA HIS A 80 4.03 3.83 14.82
C HIS A 80 4.41 3.06 13.56
N HIS A 81 3.53 3.00 12.55
CA HIS A 81 3.71 2.11 11.40
C HIS A 81 3.42 2.76 10.04
N TRP A 82 3.43 4.11 9.95
CA TRP A 82 3.17 4.80 8.67
C TRP A 82 4.07 4.32 7.51
N GLN A 83 5.33 3.93 7.76
CA GLN A 83 6.25 3.47 6.72
C GLN A 83 5.76 2.19 6.04
N ALA A 84 5.35 1.20 6.84
CA ALA A 84 4.82 -0.07 6.34
C ALA A 84 3.51 0.15 5.59
N ILE A 85 2.62 0.98 6.13
CA ILE A 85 1.36 1.34 5.48
C ILE A 85 1.63 2.06 4.15
N LEU A 86 2.56 3.03 4.13
CA LEU A 86 2.91 3.77 2.92
C LEU A 86 3.51 2.86 1.86
N ALA A 87 4.41 1.95 2.22
CA ALA A 87 5.02 1.01 1.28
C ALA A 87 3.97 0.12 0.61
N ALA A 88 3.07 -0.48 1.40
CA ALA A 88 1.98 -1.31 0.88
C ALA A 88 1.03 -0.50 -0.02
N VAL A 89 0.65 0.71 0.39
CA VAL A 89 -0.23 1.61 -0.37
C VAL A 89 0.41 1.98 -1.72
N VAL A 90 1.69 2.37 -1.73
CA VAL A 90 2.42 2.74 -2.95
C VAL A 90 2.48 1.56 -3.93
N ARG A 91 2.86 0.37 -3.45
CA ARG A 91 2.95 -0.84 -4.28
C ARG A 91 1.58 -1.21 -4.85
N ARG A 92 0.53 -1.18 -4.02
CA ARG A 92 -0.83 -1.52 -4.46
C ARG A 92 -1.39 -0.51 -5.46
N GLU A 93 -1.17 0.79 -5.23
CA GLU A 93 -1.59 1.84 -6.16
C GLU A 93 -0.92 1.64 -7.53
N ALA A 94 0.38 1.35 -7.56
CA ALA A 94 1.11 1.10 -8.80
C ALA A 94 0.52 -0.12 -9.55
N THR A 95 0.19 -1.21 -8.83
CA THR A 95 -0.45 -2.39 -9.41
C THR A 95 -1.84 -2.08 -9.98
N ASP A 96 -2.69 -1.37 -9.24
CA ASP A 96 -4.03 -1.02 -9.71
C ASP A 96 -3.95 -0.06 -10.92
N ARG A 97 -3.00 0.89 -10.95
CA ARG A 97 -2.75 1.74 -12.13
C ARG A 97 -2.22 0.96 -13.34
N ALA A 98 -1.35 -0.02 -13.12
CA ALA A 98 -0.86 -0.90 -14.18
C ALA A 98 -1.99 -1.74 -14.77
N LEU A 99 -2.89 -2.27 -13.93
CA LEU A 99 -4.09 -2.97 -14.38
C LEU A 99 -4.99 -2.06 -15.21
N VAL A 100 -5.28 -0.85 -14.74
CA VAL A 100 -6.05 0.16 -15.49
C VAL A 100 -5.43 0.41 -16.88
N SER A 101 -4.12 0.63 -16.94
CA SER A 101 -3.41 0.81 -18.21
C SER A 101 -3.53 -0.41 -19.12
N SER A 102 -3.41 -1.62 -18.57
CA SER A 102 -3.55 -2.87 -19.33
C SER A 102 -4.95 -3.02 -19.92
N VAL A 103 -6.00 -2.76 -19.14
CA VAL A 103 -7.39 -2.88 -19.64
C VAL A 103 -7.68 -1.82 -20.70
N LEU A 104 -7.20 -0.59 -20.54
CA LEU A 104 -7.35 0.46 -21.55
C LEU A 104 -6.65 0.15 -22.88
N LYS A 105 -5.54 -0.60 -22.86
CA LYS A 105 -4.89 -1.09 -24.08
C LYS A 105 -5.67 -2.23 -24.73
N TRP A 106 -6.31 -3.07 -23.92
CA TRP A 106 -7.08 -4.21 -24.41
C TRP A 106 -8.44 -3.82 -25.00
N LEU A 107 -9.16 -2.87 -24.39
CA LEU A 107 -10.53 -2.50 -24.79
C LEU A 107 -10.68 -2.14 -26.28
N PRO A 108 -9.78 -1.34 -26.91
CA PRO A 108 -9.89 -1.02 -28.34
C PRO A 108 -9.61 -2.20 -29.27
N THR A 109 -8.91 -3.23 -28.79
CA THR A 109 -8.56 -4.44 -29.56
C THR A 109 -9.61 -5.55 -29.43
N TYR A 110 -10.64 -5.35 -28.61
CA TYR A 110 -11.66 -6.36 -28.36
C TYR A 110 -12.76 -6.30 -29.42
N GLU A 111 -12.83 -7.33 -30.26
CA GLU A 111 -13.79 -7.44 -31.37
C GLU A 111 -15.10 -8.15 -30.99
N GLY A 112 -15.20 -8.68 -29.77
CA GLY A 112 -16.38 -9.42 -29.29
C GLY A 112 -17.52 -8.52 -28.78
N PRO A 113 -18.67 -9.10 -28.42
CA PRO A 113 -19.79 -8.33 -27.92
C PRO A 113 -19.54 -7.90 -26.46
N THR A 114 -20.11 -6.76 -26.06
CA THR A 114 -19.89 -6.14 -24.74
C THR A 114 -20.64 -6.83 -23.60
N ASP A 115 -21.61 -7.68 -23.92
CA ASP A 115 -22.33 -8.51 -22.96
C ASP A 115 -21.59 -9.82 -22.63
N ALA A 116 -20.53 -10.15 -23.36
CA ALA A 116 -19.69 -11.30 -23.10
C ALA A 116 -19.09 -11.25 -21.69
N PRO A 117 -18.95 -12.41 -21.01
CA PRO A 117 -18.37 -12.48 -19.67
C PRO A 117 -16.99 -11.83 -19.56
N VAL A 118 -16.12 -12.03 -20.56
CA VAL A 118 -14.76 -11.46 -20.56
C VAL A 118 -14.79 -9.93 -20.53
N PHE A 119 -15.64 -9.29 -21.35
CA PHE A 119 -15.76 -7.84 -21.38
C PHE A 119 -16.33 -7.29 -20.08
N LYS A 120 -17.34 -7.95 -19.52
CA LYS A 120 -17.94 -7.58 -18.23
C LYS A 120 -16.92 -7.65 -17.09
N VAL A 121 -16.12 -8.71 -17.02
CA VAL A 121 -15.07 -8.88 -16.01
C VAL A 121 -14.00 -7.81 -16.17
N GLN A 122 -13.48 -7.59 -17.38
CA GLN A 122 -12.47 -6.56 -17.64
C GLN A 122 -12.98 -5.15 -17.29
N SER A 123 -14.22 -4.84 -17.66
CA SER A 123 -14.86 -3.56 -17.33
C SER A 123 -15.09 -3.38 -15.83
N TRP A 124 -15.43 -4.46 -15.10
CA TRP A 124 -15.52 -4.43 -13.64
C TRP A 124 -14.14 -4.24 -13.00
N GLN A 125 -13.12 -4.98 -13.45
CA GLN A 125 -11.75 -4.85 -12.97
C GLN A 125 -11.20 -3.44 -13.16
N TYR A 126 -11.41 -2.85 -14.34
CA TYR A 126 -11.06 -1.47 -14.64
C TYR A 126 -11.71 -0.49 -13.65
N ARG A 127 -13.04 -0.54 -13.51
CA ARG A 127 -13.76 0.37 -12.59
C ARG A 127 -13.31 0.21 -11.13
N ALA A 128 -13.15 -1.03 -10.68
CA ALA A 128 -12.71 -1.31 -9.32
C ALA A 128 -11.26 -0.86 -9.08
N ALA A 129 -10.36 -1.10 -10.03
CA ALA A 129 -8.96 -0.69 -9.93
C ALA A 129 -8.80 0.84 -9.97
N THR A 130 -9.55 1.55 -10.81
CA THR A 130 -9.57 3.02 -10.83
C THR A 130 -9.98 3.59 -9.47
N LYS A 131 -11.12 3.14 -8.94
CA LYS A 131 -11.62 3.60 -7.64
C LYS A 131 -10.63 3.32 -6.50
N ARG A 132 -10.01 2.13 -6.48
CA ARG A 132 -8.99 1.80 -5.48
C ARG A 132 -7.73 2.64 -5.63
N ALA A 133 -7.25 2.86 -6.85
CA ALA A 133 -6.05 3.65 -7.10
C ALA A 133 -6.23 5.11 -6.64
N GLU A 134 -7.43 5.68 -6.83
CA GLU A 134 -7.77 7.02 -6.32
C GLU A 134 -7.77 7.06 -4.78
N ALA A 135 -8.43 6.11 -4.13
CA ALA A 135 -8.43 5.99 -2.67
C ALA A 135 -7.01 5.83 -2.10
N LEU A 136 -6.19 4.97 -2.72
CA LEU A 136 -4.80 4.76 -2.33
C LEU A 136 -3.94 6.00 -2.56
N ALA A 137 -4.20 6.78 -3.62
CA ALA A 137 -3.49 8.03 -3.86
C ALA A 137 -3.78 9.08 -2.77
N GLU A 138 -5.02 9.19 -2.29
CA GLU A 138 -5.37 10.04 -1.14
C GLU A 138 -4.60 9.61 0.13
N VAL A 139 -4.63 8.31 0.45
CA VAL A 139 -3.92 7.77 1.63
C VAL A 139 -2.41 7.97 1.51
N LYS A 140 -1.84 7.70 0.33
CA LYS A 140 -0.41 7.91 0.02
C LYS A 140 0.00 9.36 0.28
N ALA A 141 -0.82 10.33 -0.16
CA ALA A 141 -0.53 11.74 0.04
C ALA A 141 -0.50 12.10 1.54
N GLY A 142 -1.47 11.61 2.32
CA GLY A 142 -1.50 11.79 3.77
C GLY A 142 -0.28 11.20 4.48
N LEU A 143 0.07 9.95 4.18
CA LEU A 143 1.24 9.28 4.77
C LEU A 143 2.57 9.92 4.32
N THR A 144 2.61 10.46 3.10
CA THR A 144 3.75 11.23 2.61
C THR A 144 3.92 12.55 3.38
N ALA A 145 2.82 13.18 3.78
CA ALA A 145 2.88 14.37 4.63
C ALA A 145 3.45 14.04 6.02
N VAL A 146 3.14 12.86 6.60
CA VAL A 146 3.76 12.39 7.85
C VAL A 146 5.27 12.26 7.69
N ARG A 147 5.73 11.60 6.63
CA ARG A 147 7.16 11.49 6.29
C ARG A 147 7.82 12.86 6.18
N ASN A 148 7.19 13.79 5.47
CA ASN A 148 7.76 15.11 5.23
C ASN A 148 7.81 15.92 6.53
N ALA A 149 6.76 15.88 7.35
CA ALA A 149 6.75 16.51 8.67
C ALA A 149 7.86 15.96 9.58
N LEU A 150 8.08 14.63 9.60
CA LEU A 150 9.16 14.00 10.35
C LEU A 150 10.56 14.42 9.85
N ARG A 151 10.74 14.61 8.54
CA ARG A 151 11.99 15.13 7.95
C ARG A 151 12.23 16.59 8.35
N GLU A 152 11.21 17.43 8.26
CA GLU A 152 11.30 18.86 8.64
C GLU A 152 11.75 19.04 10.08
N VAL A 153 11.32 18.14 10.97
CA VAL A 153 11.65 18.24 12.40
C VAL A 153 12.96 17.56 12.79
N GLY A 154 13.69 16.96 11.83
CA GLY A 154 14.94 16.25 12.05
C GLY A 154 14.78 14.86 12.67
N GLU A 155 13.57 14.30 12.69
CA GLU A 155 13.28 12.97 13.24
C GLU A 155 13.41 11.84 12.18
N LEU A 156 13.73 12.21 10.94
CA LEU A 156 14.18 11.31 9.88
C LEU A 156 15.53 11.80 9.36
N ALA A 157 16.54 10.94 9.38
CA ALA A 157 17.81 11.24 8.73
C ALA A 157 17.57 11.53 7.23
N PRO A 158 18.26 12.52 6.63
CA PRO A 158 18.29 12.67 5.19
C PRO A 158 18.79 11.38 4.55
N TYR A 159 18.25 11.02 3.39
CA TYR A 159 18.74 9.87 2.64
C TYR A 159 20.18 10.11 2.21
N GLU A 160 21.11 9.33 2.74
CA GLU A 160 22.48 9.23 2.22
C GLU A 160 22.51 8.06 1.22
N PRO A 161 22.70 8.31 -0.08
CA PRO A 161 22.96 7.22 -1.01
C PRO A 161 24.28 6.54 -0.62
N ALA A 162 24.26 5.20 -0.53
CA ALA A 162 25.48 4.42 -0.35
C ALA A 162 26.46 4.74 -1.51
N THR A 163 27.71 5.04 -1.15
CA THR A 163 28.81 5.32 -2.07
C THR A 163 29.33 4.05 -2.74
#